data_AF-A0A7S2T789-F1
#
_entry.id   AF-A0A7S2T789-F1
#
_cell.length_a   1.000
_cell.length_b   1.000
_cell.length_c   1.000
_cell.angle_alpha   90.00
_cell.angle_beta   90.00
_cell.angle_gamma   90.00
#
_symmetry.space_group_name_H-M   'P 1'
#
loop_
_entity.id
_entity.type
_entity.pdbx_description
1 polymer ?
#
loop_
_entity_poly.entity_id
_entity_poly.type
_entity_poly.pdbx_seq_one_letter_code
_entity_poly.pdbx_strand_id
1 'polypeptide(L)'
;MPSGLWCTPLPSSTLTKASENSSGDSDSIPWGTLRYLIGEAMYGGRVSDSFDRRILTTYLDEYMGDFLFDTFQSFHFYMGRGVDYSIPKRGEHSRYVAA
;
A
#
# COMPACT_ATOMS: atom_id res chain seq x y z
N MET A 1 -30.95 12.72 2.59
CA MET A 1 -29.52 12.81 2.98
C MET A 1 -28.78 11.75 2.17
N PRO A 2 -27.86 12.11 1.25
CA PRO A 2 -27.27 11.13 0.36
C PRO A 2 -26.09 10.43 1.05
N SER A 3 -26.24 9.14 1.25
CA SER A 3 -25.35 8.18 1.90
C SER A 3 -24.16 7.72 1.03
N GLY A 4 -23.54 8.62 0.25
CA GLY A 4 -22.64 8.20 -0.84
C GLY A 4 -21.34 8.98 -1.06
N LEU A 5 -21.00 9.97 -0.23
CA LEU A 5 -19.89 10.90 -0.52
C LEU A 5 -18.50 10.46 -0.03
N TRP A 6 -18.37 9.28 0.57
CA TRP A 6 -17.16 8.92 1.34
C TRP A 6 -16.21 7.94 0.65
N CYS A 7 -16.53 7.54 -0.59
CA CYS A 7 -15.63 6.79 -1.49
C CYS A 7 -15.43 7.61 -2.77
N THR A 8 -14.85 8.81 -2.68
CA THR A 8 -14.31 9.43 -3.90
C THR A 8 -12.95 8.79 -4.16
N PRO A 9 -12.74 8.11 -5.31
CA PRO A 9 -11.40 7.76 -5.74
C PRO A 9 -10.54 9.01 -5.68
N LEU A 10 -9.33 8.91 -5.14
CA LEU A 10 -8.37 10.01 -5.22
C LEU A 10 -8.27 10.45 -6.69
N PRO A 11 -8.29 11.77 -6.99
CA PRO A 11 -8.05 12.23 -8.35
C PRO A 11 -6.73 11.65 -8.84
N SER A 12 -6.71 11.06 -10.04
CA SER A 12 -5.53 10.41 -10.62
C SER A 12 -4.28 11.29 -10.58
N SER A 13 -4.48 12.61 -10.64
CA SER A 13 -3.44 13.65 -10.54
C SER A 13 -2.67 13.67 -9.21
N THR A 14 -3.23 13.12 -8.13
CA THR A 14 -2.54 13.03 -6.83
C THR A 14 -1.44 11.97 -6.84
N LEU A 15 -1.71 10.82 -7.45
CA LEU A 15 -0.72 9.75 -7.64
C LEU A 15 0.37 10.18 -8.63
N THR A 16 0.00 10.88 -9.71
CA THR A 16 0.97 11.44 -10.65
C THR A 16 1.89 12.45 -9.95
N LYS A 17 1.34 13.38 -9.17
CA LYS A 17 2.14 14.34 -8.39
C LYS A 17 3.00 13.67 -7.33
N ALA A 18 2.50 12.60 -6.69
CA ALA A 18 3.30 11.82 -5.75
C ALA A 18 4.50 11.15 -6.42
N SER A 19 4.32 10.66 -7.66
CA SER A 19 5.40 10.07 -8.46
C SER A 19 6.40 11.11 -8.97
N GLU A 20 5.95 12.34 -9.28
CA GLU A 20 6.79 13.44 -9.74
C GLU A 20 7.61 14.07 -8.61
N ASN A 21 7.07 14.09 -7.38
CA ASN A 21 7.75 14.65 -6.21
C ASN A 21 8.84 13.73 -5.62
N SER A 22 8.92 12.48 -6.10
CA SER A 22 10.08 11.59 -5.90
C SER A 22 11.27 12.20 -6.65
N SER A 23 12.02 13.03 -5.94
CA SER A 23 13.11 13.82 -6.47
C SER A 23 14.28 12.90 -6.86
N GLY A 24 14.51 12.70 -8.16
CA GLY A 24 15.82 12.32 -8.71
C GLY A 24 16.15 10.83 -8.84
N ASP A 25 15.56 9.92 -8.07
CA ASP A 25 15.84 8.48 -8.16
C ASP A 25 14.66 7.72 -8.76
N SER A 26 14.71 7.42 -10.06
CA SER A 26 13.64 6.76 -10.82
C SER A 26 13.33 5.32 -10.38
N ASP A 27 14.13 4.74 -9.50
CA ASP A 27 14.02 3.34 -9.09
C ASP A 27 13.48 3.15 -7.65
N SER A 28 13.35 4.22 -6.87
CA SER A 28 12.86 4.12 -5.47
C SER A 28 11.38 4.48 -5.36
N ILE A 29 10.59 3.62 -4.73
CA ILE A 29 9.17 3.86 -4.50
C ILE A 29 9.03 4.87 -3.35
N PRO A 30 8.26 5.97 -3.49
CA PRO A 30 8.09 6.96 -2.43
C PRO A 30 7.10 6.46 -1.36
N TRP A 31 7.53 5.49 -0.55
CA TRP A 31 6.70 4.82 0.45
C TRP A 31 6.10 5.77 1.49
N GLY A 32 6.84 6.82 1.90
CA GLY A 32 6.33 7.82 2.84
C GLY A 32 5.08 8.55 2.32
N THR A 33 5.12 8.94 1.04
CA THR A 33 3.96 9.56 0.37
C THR A 33 2.80 8.58 0.23
N LEU A 34 3.09 7.31 -0.09
CA LEU A 34 2.07 6.27 -0.20
C LEU A 34 1.37 6.01 1.13
N ARG A 35 2.13 5.88 2.23
CA ARG A 35 1.57 5.70 3.58
C ARG A 35 0.71 6.89 4.00
N TYR A 36 1.12 8.12 3.69
CA TYR A 36 0.33 9.31 3.97
C TYR A 36 -0.98 9.34 3.15
N LEU A 37 -0.93 9.03 1.86
CA LEU A 37 -2.11 8.98 1.00
C LEU A 37 -3.12 7.94 1.49
N ILE A 38 -2.65 6.76 1.89
CA ILE A 38 -3.53 5.69 2.36
C ILE A 38 -4.03 6.00 3.78
N GLY A 39 -3.11 6.28 4.71
CA GLY A 39 -3.42 6.51 6.12
C GLY A 39 -4.32 7.71 6.37
N GLU A 40 -3.93 8.88 5.84
CA GLU A 40 -4.60 10.14 6.14
C GLU A 40 -5.63 10.52 5.07
N ALA A 41 -5.27 10.46 3.78
CA ALA A 41 -6.14 10.98 2.73
C ALA A 41 -7.31 10.05 2.37
N MET A 42 -7.11 8.73 2.40
CA MET A 42 -8.18 7.76 2.08
C MET A 42 -8.92 7.25 3.33
N TYR A 43 -8.19 6.85 4.37
CA TYR A 43 -8.79 6.25 5.57
C TYR A 43 -8.89 7.21 6.76
N GLY A 44 -8.19 8.35 6.76
CA GLY A 44 -8.12 9.26 7.91
C GLY A 44 -9.46 9.87 8.32
N GLY A 45 -10.39 10.03 7.38
CA GLY A 45 -11.76 10.50 7.68
C GLY A 45 -12.68 9.44 8.30
N ARG A 46 -12.32 8.15 8.23
CA ARG A 46 -13.11 7.04 8.81
C ARG A 46 -12.51 6.50 10.11
N VAL A 47 -11.19 6.63 10.24
CA VAL A 47 -10.43 6.18 11.39
C VAL A 47 -10.36 7.33 12.40
N SER A 48 -11.44 7.46 13.17
CA SER A 48 -11.56 8.52 14.18
C SER A 48 -10.88 8.15 15.49
N ASP A 49 -10.93 6.87 15.89
CA ASP A 49 -10.34 6.42 17.15
C ASP A 49 -8.81 6.34 17.07
N SER A 50 -8.16 6.66 18.19
CA SER A 50 -6.71 6.66 18.30
C SER A 50 -6.10 5.26 18.22
N PHE A 51 -6.81 4.21 18.68
CA PHE A 51 -6.34 2.84 18.56
C PHE A 51 -6.43 2.36 17.12
N ASP A 52 -7.52 2.66 16.42
CA ASP A 52 -7.67 2.31 15.01
C ASP A 52 -6.60 3.01 14.15
N ARG A 53 -6.26 4.28 14.45
CA ARG A 53 -5.19 5.00 13.77
C ARG A 53 -3.83 4.34 14.00
N ARG A 54 -3.55 3.94 15.24
CA ARG A 54 -2.31 3.23 15.59
C ARG A 54 -2.20 1.90 14.87
N ILE A 55 -3.28 1.13 14.81
CA ILE A 55 -3.32 -0.16 14.10
C ILE A 55 -3.05 0.07 12.61
N LEU A 56 -3.75 1.03 11.99
CA LEU A 56 -3.56 1.37 10.59
C LEU A 56 -2.12 1.76 10.28
N THR A 57 -1.51 2.65 11.08
CA THR A 57 -0.11 3.04 10.90
C THR A 57 0.83 1.83 11.02
N THR A 58 0.59 0.95 11.99
CA THR A 58 1.40 -0.26 12.19
C THR A 58 1.32 -1.18 10.95
N TYR A 59 0.13 -1.38 10.39
CA TYR A 59 -0.04 -2.16 9.16
C TYR A 59 0.64 -1.52 7.95
N LEU A 60 0.56 -0.19 7.83
CA LEU A 60 1.21 0.54 6.72
C LEU A 60 2.74 0.46 6.82
N ASP A 61 3.30 0.55 8.02
CA ASP A 61 4.75 0.44 8.23
C ASP A 61 5.25 -1.00 8.01
N GLU A 62 4.48 -2.01 8.40
CA GLU A 62 4.84 -3.44 8.26
C GLU A 62 4.75 -3.94 6.81
N TYR A 63 3.86 -3.40 5.98
CA TYR A 63 3.63 -3.90 4.61
C TYR A 63 4.06 -2.95 3.50
N MET A 64 4.49 -1.72 3.80
CA MET A 64 4.93 -0.74 2.79
C MET A 64 6.36 -0.26 3.04
N GLY A 65 7.30 -0.91 2.37
CA GLY A 65 8.70 -0.52 2.35
C GLY A 65 9.52 -1.28 1.31
N ASP A 66 10.78 -0.89 1.16
CA ASP A 66 11.67 -1.44 0.13
C ASP A 66 11.92 -2.94 0.28
N PHE A 67 11.83 -3.46 1.51
CA PHE A 67 11.94 -4.90 1.81
C PHE A 67 10.90 -5.75 1.06
N LEU A 68 9.76 -5.16 0.65
CA LEU A 68 8.68 -5.89 -0.02
C LEU A 68 9.12 -6.47 -1.37
N PHE A 69 10.02 -5.76 -2.07
CA PHE A 69 10.51 -6.14 -3.39
C PHE A 69 12.02 -6.43 -3.42
N ASP A 70 12.61 -6.72 -2.26
CA ASP A 70 14.02 -7.09 -2.18
C ASP A 70 14.27 -8.40 -2.94
N THR A 71 15.33 -8.41 -3.75
CA THR A 71 15.75 -9.55 -4.55
C THR A 71 16.59 -10.55 -3.75
N PHE A 72 17.25 -10.10 -2.68
CA PHE A 72 18.11 -10.95 -1.84
C PHE A 72 17.33 -11.63 -0.71
N GLN A 73 16.26 -11.00 -0.23
CA GLN A 73 15.38 -11.54 0.79
C GLN A 73 13.92 -11.41 0.34
N SER A 74 13.34 -12.52 -0.14
CA SER A 74 11.93 -12.55 -0.52
C SER A 74 11.02 -12.33 0.69
N PHE A 75 10.03 -11.46 0.53
CA PHE A 75 9.02 -11.22 1.56
C PHE A 75 7.95 -12.32 1.56
N HIS A 76 7.66 -12.84 2.75
CA HIS A 76 6.63 -13.83 3.00
C HIS A 76 5.59 -13.25 3.96
N PHE A 77 4.33 -13.14 3.54
CA PHE A 77 3.22 -12.73 4.40
C PHE A 77 2.98 -13.74 5.53
N TYR A 78 3.23 -15.01 5.25
CA TYR A 78 3.19 -16.09 6.22
C TYR A 78 3.95 -17.31 5.70
N MET A 79 4.77 -17.90 6.55
CA MET A 79 5.54 -19.11 6.25
C MET A 79 5.26 -20.17 7.32
N GLY A 80 4.52 -21.21 6.95
CA GLY A 80 4.19 -22.33 7.81
C GLY A 80 4.66 -23.67 7.24
N ARG A 81 4.45 -24.76 7.99
CA ARG A 81 4.90 -26.11 7.60
C ARG A 81 4.24 -26.69 6.33
N GLY A 82 3.12 -26.12 5.87
CA GLY A 82 2.39 -26.62 4.71
C GLY A 82 1.86 -25.55 3.77
N VAL A 83 2.04 -24.26 4.09
CA VAL A 83 1.60 -23.14 3.26
C VAL A 83 2.61 -22.01 3.39
N ASP A 84 2.98 -21.46 2.25
CA ASP A 84 3.83 -20.28 2.13
C ASP A 84 3.09 -19.22 1.30
N TYR A 85 2.75 -18.10 1.94
CA TYR A 85 2.13 -16.95 1.29
C TYR A 85 3.22 -15.94 0.95
N SER A 86 3.69 -15.97 -0.29
CA SER A 86 4.69 -15.03 -0.82
C SER A 86 4.11 -14.21 -1.96
N ILE A 87 4.81 -13.14 -2.32
CA ILE A 87 4.43 -12.28 -3.45
C ILE A 87 4.65 -13.10 -4.74
N PRO A 88 3.61 -13.28 -5.58
CA PRO A 88 3.78 -13.96 -6.86
C PRO A 88 4.73 -13.17 -7.74
N LYS A 89 5.56 -13.87 -8.54
CA LYS A 89 6.46 -13.26 -9.53
C LYS A 89 5.72 -12.23 -10.40
N ARG A 90 6.41 -11.31 -11.05
CA ARG A 90 5.78 -10.41 -12.02
C ARG A 90 5.21 -11.20 -13.21
N GLY A 91 3.99 -10.91 -13.65
CA GLY A 91 3.36 -11.59 -14.80
C GLY A 91 2.15 -10.86 -15.36
N GLU A 92 1.39 -11.53 -16.22
CA GLU A 92 0.15 -10.98 -16.78
C GLU A 92 -0.91 -10.79 -15.69
N HIS A 93 -1.77 -9.77 -15.86
CA HIS A 93 -2.86 -9.46 -14.94
C HIS A 93 -3.77 -10.67 -14.66
N SER A 94 -4.05 -11.48 -15.69
CA SER A 94 -4.85 -12.71 -15.60
C SER A 94 -4.38 -13.65 -14.48
N ARG A 95 -3.06 -13.72 -14.25
CA ARG A 95 -2.45 -14.61 -13.25
C ARG A 95 -2.72 -14.19 -11.81
N TYR A 96 -3.01 -12.91 -11.57
CA TYR A 96 -3.36 -12.41 -10.24
C TYR A 96 -4.84 -12.57 -9.90
N VAL A 97 -5.70 -12.72 -10.93
CA VAL A 97 -7.16 -12.91 -10.75
C VAL A 97 -7.54 -14.39 -10.64
N ALA A 98 -6.70 -15.28 -11.18
CA ALA A 98 -6.97 -16.72 -11.24
C ALA A 98 -6.62 -17.50 -9.95
N ALA A 99 -6.29 -16.80 -8.86
CA ALA A 99 -5.87 -17.39 -7.57
C ALA A 99 -7.05 -17.77 -6.67
#